data_AF-A0A8J7FTM2-F1
#
_entry.id   AF-A0A8J7FTM2-F1
#
_cell.length_a   1.000
_cell.length_b   1.000
_cell.length_c   1.000
_cell.angle_alpha   90.00
_cell.angle_beta   90.00
_cell.angle_gamma   90.00
#
_symmetry.space_group_name_H-M   'P 1'
#
loop_
_entity.id
_entity.type
_entity.pdbx_description
1 polymer ?
#
loop_
_entity_poly.entity_id
_entity_poly.type
_entity_poly.pdbx_seq_one_letter_code
_entity_poly.pdbx_strand_id
1 'polypeptide(L)' 'MTEQWYESFVAIDNTRSICKFEAPHAELVRDACRQTGLTYDQIWRVKICLEQNPIVP' A
#
# COMPACT_ATOMS: atom_id res chain seq x y z
N MET A 1 3.90 -16.80 3.86
CA MET A 1 2.67 -16.04 3.63
C MET A 1 3.11 -14.59 3.51
N THR A 2 3.24 -14.11 2.27
CA THR A 2 4.15 -13.04 1.84
C THR A 2 3.41 -11.72 1.64
N GLU A 3 4.04 -10.59 1.97
CA GLU A 3 3.64 -9.29 1.43
C GLU A 3 3.86 -9.26 -0.10
N GLN A 4 2.86 -8.80 -0.85
CA GLN A 4 2.94 -8.64 -2.30
C GLN A 4 2.66 -7.18 -2.67
N TRP A 5 3.53 -6.62 -3.52
CA TRP A 5 3.29 -5.31 -4.12
C TRP A 5 2.07 -5.37 -5.04
N TYR A 6 1.17 -4.39 -4.92
CA TYR A 6 -0.03 -4.30 -5.74
C TYR A 6 0.05 -3.14 -6.74
N GLU A 7 0.28 -1.91 -6.25
CA GLU A 7 0.42 -0.73 -7.10
C GLU A 7 1.23 0.35 -6.39
N SER A 8 1.76 1.29 -7.17
CA SER A 8 2.45 2.47 -6.66
C SER A 8 2.01 3.71 -7.42
N PHE A 9 1.74 4.77 -6.68
CA PHE A 9 1.48 6.10 -7.21
C PHE A 9 2.65 7.00 -6.89
N VAL A 10 3.10 7.78 -7.86
CA VAL A 10 4.18 8.75 -7.70
C VAL A 10 3.60 10.14 -7.95
N ALA A 11 3.88 11.09 -7.06
CA ALA A 11 3.50 12.47 -7.26
C ALA A 11 4.18 13.04 -8.51
N ILE A 12 3.51 13.93 -9.24
CA ILE A 12 4.04 14.51 -10.48
C ILE A 12 5.38 15.24 -10.24
N ASP A 13 5.57 15.81 -9.05
CA ASP A 13 6.79 16.48 -8.62
C ASP A 13 7.91 15.52 -8.16
N ASN A 14 7.68 14.21 -8.19
CA ASN A 14 8.57 13.14 -7.73
C ASN A 14 9.02 13.24 -6.27
N THR A 15 8.34 14.03 -5.44
CA THR A 15 8.72 14.21 -4.03
C THR A 15 8.18 13.12 -3.12
N ARG A 16 7.12 12.43 -3.56
CA ARG A 16 6.38 11.45 -2.74
C ARG A 16 5.89 10.29 -3.58
N SER A 17 5.82 9.13 -2.95
CA SER A 17 5.17 7.95 -3.50
C SER A 17 4.25 7.30 -2.47
N ILE A 18 3.18 6.68 -2.94
CA ILE A 18 2.30 5.84 -2.13
C ILE A 18 2.30 4.45 -2.75
N CYS A 19 2.72 3.45 -1.99
CA CYS A 19 2.75 2.07 -2.43
C CYS A 19 1.68 1.27 -1.68
N LYS A 20 0.82 0.56 -2.41
CA LYS A 20 -0.16 -0.36 -1.86
C LYS A 20 0.42 -1.77 -1.88
N PHE A 21 0.35 -2.43 -0.74
CA PHE A 21 0.76 -3.81 -0.57
C PHE A 21 -0.43 -4.63 -0.11
N GLU A 22 -0.56 -5.81 -0.69
CA GLU A 22 -1.40 -6.85 -0.12
C GLU A 22 -0.58 -7.58 0.95
N ALA A 23 -0.97 -7.38 2.21
CA ALA A 23 -0.32 -7.99 3.35
C ALA A 23 -1.33 -8.27 4.47
N PRO A 24 -1.21 -9.40 5.19
CA PRO A 24 -2.05 -9.68 6.35
C PRO A 24 -1.98 -8.57 7.43
N HIS A 25 -0.79 -8.02 7.64
CA HIS A 25 -0.50 -7.00 8.63
C HIS A 25 0.50 -5.98 8.07
N ALA A 26 0.40 -4.74 8.52
CA ALA A 26 1.33 -3.67 8.15
C ALA A 26 2.78 -3.96 8.59
N GLU A 27 2.97 -4.76 9.65
CA GLU A 27 4.30 -5.08 10.18
C GLU A 27 5.17 -5.87 9.21
N LEU A 28 4.56 -6.72 8.37
CA LEU A 28 5.30 -7.43 7.33
C LEU A 28 5.92 -6.45 6.32
N VAL A 29 5.19 -5.40 5.96
CA VAL A 29 5.70 -4.34 5.07
C VAL A 29 6.80 -3.55 5.78
N ARG A 30 6.66 -3.25 7.08
CA ARG A 30 7.70 -2.55 7.86
C ARG A 30 8.98 -3.37 7.96
N ASP A 31 8.87 -4.67 8.19
CA ASP A 31 10.02 -5.58 8.25
C ASP A 31 10.71 -5.70 6.90
N ALA A 32 9.94 -5.80 5.81
CA ALA A 32 10.48 -5.77 4.44
C ALA A 32 11.25 -4.47 4.17
N CYS A 33 10.66 -3.31 4.47
CA CYS A 33 11.35 -2.02 4.32
C CYS A 33 12.65 -1.96 5.15
N ARG A 34 12.61 -2.48 6.39
CA ARG A 34 13.80 -2.53 7.26
C ARG A 34 14.89 -3.43 6.68
N GLN A 35 14.54 -4.59 6.14
CA GLN A 35 15.48 -5.54 5.55
C GLN A 35 16.14 -5.00 4.29
N THR A 36 15.41 -4.19 3.50
CA THR A 36 15.91 -3.60 2.26
C THR A 36 16.54 -2.21 2.45
N GLY A 37 16.48 -1.64 3.65
CA GLY A 37 16.94 -0.28 3.93
C GLY A 37 16.09 0.82 3.29
N LEU A 38 14.84 0.52 2.91
CA LEU A 38 13.92 1.50 2.36
C LEU A 38 13.38 2.41 3.46
N THR A 39 13.41 3.72 3.23
CA THR A 39 12.79 4.72 4.11
C THR A 39 11.33 4.92 3.73
N TYR A 40 10.52 5.27 4.74
CA TYR A 40 9.12 5.63 4.55
C TYR A 40 8.72 6.69 5.57
N ASP A 41 7.79 7.56 5.21
CA ASP A 41 7.23 8.52 6.15
C ASP A 41 6.22 7.84 7.08
N GLN A 42 5.29 7.06 6.51
CA GLN A 42 4.26 6.34 7.26
C GLN A 42 3.86 5.04 6.54
N ILE A 43 3.43 4.05 7.34
CA ILE A 43 2.78 2.82 6.88
C ILE A 43 1.53 2.62 7.71
N TRP A 44 0.39 2.37 7.07
CA TRP A 44 -0.91 2.19 7.73
C TRP A 44 -1.75 1.12 7.01
N ARG A 45 -2.74 0.58 7.72
CA ARG A 45 -3.72 -0.35 7.14
C ARG A 45 -4.84 0.43 6.48
N VAL A 46 -5.30 -0.02 5.33
CA VAL A 46 -6.47 0.52 4.64
C VAL A 46 -7.56 -0.53 4.57
N LYS A 47 -8.82 -0.08 4.66
CA LYS A 47 -9.98 -0.91 4.33
C LYS A 47 -10.44 -0.51 2.94
N ILE A 48 -10.45 -1.46 2.01
CA ILE A 48 -11.02 -1.23 0.69
C ILE A 48 -12.54 -1.20 0.86
N CYS A 49 -13.11 -0.02 0.67
CA CYS A 49 -14.54 0.12 0.46
C CYS A 49 -14.78 -0.12 -1.02
N LEU A 50 -15.36 -1.27 -1.38
CA LEU A 50 -15.88 -1.45 -2.72
C LEU A 50 -17.00 -0.44 -2.90
N GLU A 51 -16.84 0.49 -3.85
CA GLU A 51 -17.95 1.31 -4.31
C GLU A 51 -19.02 0.37 -4.83
N GLN A 52 -20.14 0.25 -4.11
CA GLN A 52 -21.28 -0.48 -4.61
C GLN A 52 -21.81 0.32 -5.79
N ASN A 53 -21.40 -0.06 -7.00
CA ASN A 53 -22.09 0.40 -8.20
C ASN A 53 -23.53 -0.10 -8.05
N PRO A 54 -24.54 0.78 -7.84
CA PRO A 54 -25.91 0.31 -7.85
C PRO A 54 -26.12 -0.29 -9.24
N ILE A 55 -26.42 -1.59 -9.28
CA ILE A 55 -26.91 -2.22 -10.50
C ILE A 55 -28.20 -1.49 -10.81
N VAL A 56 -28.13 -0.49 -11.70
CA VAL A 56 -29.30 0.24 -12.17
C VAL A 56 -30.08 -0.76 -13.04
N PRO A 57 -31.35 -1.11 -12.68
CA PRO A 57 -32.19 -1.97 -13.51
C PRO A 57 -32.53 -1.34 -14.86
#